data_AF-A0AB35LAY0-F1
#
_entry.id   AF-A0AB35LAY0-F1
#
_cell.length_a   1.000
_cell.length_b   1.000
_cell.length_c   1.000
_cell.angle_alpha   90.00
_cell.angle_beta   90.00
_cell.angle_gamma   90.00
#
_symmetry.space_group_name_H-M   'P 1'
#
loop_
_entity.id
_entity.type
_entity.pdbx_description
1 polymer ?
#
loop_
_entity_poly.entity_id
_entity_poly.type
_entity_poly.pdbx_seq_one_letter_code
_entity_poly.pdbx_strand_id
1 'polypeptide(L)'
;MGSSGSDSLKQQEFLFKCNELIKGGERELVYYIHHLQEDRIGQKYISNIDYGNIKDIRNQIKNALMKINDESMIFDMQDDYENLACNENEFGWLKNDSRACFHFLLKILIKGHSYRYKIENENYINLDSNSIYYSIIAFFDKSKQRLEDYGTNCKLEEIMHDSHTPVFQNPVFPWLSKLHDSDEIKYCLNYLRDSVKLRFTEDIMREDIDFFIRLSDKYSINKKYILIALFDFLYKSSFSGGLAAENLKMKMANALSSWKNRRNKEGYVDVHFDIKKENIPKLEALKKRFNLMSKKEVVNALIEREYDKKG
;
A
#
# COMPACT_ATOMS: atom_id res chain seq x y z
N MET A 1 -28.54 56.35 0.66
CA MET A 1 -28.87 55.15 1.47
C MET A 1 -29.58 54.17 0.54
N GLY A 2 -28.90 53.13 0.06
CA GLY A 2 -29.50 52.25 -0.97
C GLY A 2 -28.67 51.03 -1.40
N SER A 3 -27.68 50.57 -0.62
CA SER A 3 -26.86 49.41 -1.01
C SER A 3 -27.05 48.16 -0.13
N SER A 4 -27.65 48.27 1.05
CA SER A 4 -27.70 47.14 2.01
C SER A 4 -28.62 45.98 1.58
N GLY A 5 -29.69 46.26 0.85
CA GLY A 5 -30.62 45.21 0.36
C GLY A 5 -30.05 44.37 -0.79
N SER A 6 -29.28 44.99 -1.70
CA SER A 6 -28.61 44.30 -2.81
C SER A 6 -27.55 43.32 -2.30
N ASP A 7 -26.71 43.77 -1.37
CA ASP A 7 -25.59 42.97 -0.88
C ASP A 7 -26.07 41.80 -0.01
N SER A 8 -27.14 42.00 0.76
CA SER A 8 -27.79 40.93 1.53
C SER A 8 -28.40 39.84 0.63
N LEU A 9 -28.99 40.20 -0.51
CA LEU A 9 -29.57 39.22 -1.44
C LEU A 9 -28.47 38.39 -2.13
N LYS A 10 -27.39 39.03 -2.59
CA LYS A 10 -26.23 38.33 -3.18
C LYS A 10 -25.59 37.37 -2.19
N GLN A 11 -25.47 37.76 -0.93
CA GLN A 11 -24.90 36.90 0.11
C GLN A 11 -25.80 35.69 0.41
N GLN A 12 -27.12 35.85 0.38
CA GLN A 12 -28.07 34.74 0.53
C GLN A 12 -28.00 33.77 -0.65
N GLU A 13 -27.87 34.28 -1.88
CA GLU A 13 -27.72 33.45 -3.08
C GLU A 13 -26.41 32.67 -3.06
N PHE A 14 -25.30 33.31 -2.71
CA PHE A 14 -24.01 32.65 -2.54
C PHE A 14 -24.07 31.52 -1.50
N LEU A 15 -24.68 31.79 -0.33
CA LEU A 15 -24.87 30.79 0.72
C LEU A 15 -25.72 29.61 0.24
N PHE A 16 -26.77 29.88 -0.53
CA PHE A 16 -27.61 28.84 -1.11
C PHE A 16 -26.79 27.95 -2.04
N LYS A 17 -26.04 28.52 -2.98
CA LYS A 17 -25.18 27.77 -3.92
C LYS A 17 -24.11 26.95 -3.20
N CYS A 18 -23.44 27.51 -2.20
CA CYS A 18 -22.51 26.77 -1.35
C CYS A 18 -23.16 25.54 -0.70
N ASN A 19 -24.38 25.71 -0.16
CA ASN A 19 -25.08 24.63 0.52
C ASN A 19 -25.59 23.56 -0.46
N GLU A 20 -25.91 23.92 -1.70
CA GLU A 20 -26.23 22.94 -2.75
C GLU A 20 -24.98 22.16 -3.19
N LEU A 21 -23.86 22.85 -3.44
CA LEU A 21 -22.61 22.22 -3.86
C LEU A 21 -22.13 21.14 -2.86
N ILE A 22 -22.18 21.42 -1.55
CA ILE A 22 -21.74 20.45 -0.54
C ILE A 22 -22.70 19.28 -0.32
N LYS A 23 -23.90 19.28 -0.95
CA LYS A 23 -24.79 18.12 -0.96
C LYS A 23 -24.38 17.09 -2.00
N GLY A 24 -23.44 17.41 -2.88
CA GLY A 24 -22.89 16.52 -3.90
C GLY A 24 -22.42 15.16 -3.40
N GLY A 25 -22.20 14.26 -4.36
CA GLY A 25 -21.76 12.89 -4.09
C GLY A 25 -20.34 12.83 -3.53
N GLU A 26 -19.94 11.70 -2.92
CA GLU A 26 -18.60 11.53 -2.34
C GLU A 26 -17.49 11.81 -3.36
N ARG A 27 -17.66 11.31 -4.58
CA ARG A 27 -16.73 11.48 -5.70
C ARG A 27 -16.54 12.94 -6.12
N GLU A 28 -17.65 13.68 -6.20
CA GLU A 28 -17.70 15.09 -6.58
C GLU A 28 -17.08 15.97 -5.49
N LEU A 29 -17.38 15.67 -4.22
CA LEU A 29 -16.74 16.35 -3.09
C LEU A 29 -15.22 16.13 -3.04
N VAL A 30 -14.75 14.93 -3.39
CA VAL A 30 -13.31 14.64 -3.53
C VAL A 30 -12.71 15.49 -4.65
N TYR A 31 -13.38 15.60 -5.81
CA TYR A 31 -12.94 16.46 -6.90
C TYR A 31 -12.81 17.92 -6.47
N TYR A 32 -13.83 18.47 -5.80
CA TYR A 32 -13.84 19.84 -5.31
C TYR A 32 -12.70 20.17 -4.36
N ILE A 33 -12.29 19.22 -3.52
CA ILE A 33 -11.08 19.40 -2.71
C ILE A 33 -9.84 19.57 -3.59
N HIS A 34 -9.69 18.78 -4.66
CA HIS A 34 -8.53 18.88 -5.53
C HIS A 34 -8.51 20.18 -6.31
N HIS A 35 -9.66 20.57 -6.86
CA HIS A 35 -9.83 21.85 -7.54
C HIS A 35 -9.37 23.01 -6.64
N LEU A 36 -9.88 23.05 -5.41
CA LEU A 36 -9.46 24.04 -4.41
C LEU A 36 -7.98 23.93 -4.03
N GLN A 37 -7.38 22.74 -4.04
CA GLN A 37 -5.95 22.56 -3.75
C GLN A 37 -5.04 23.05 -4.89
N GLU A 38 -5.51 23.05 -6.14
CA GLU A 38 -4.76 23.56 -7.29
C GLU A 38 -4.92 25.06 -7.47
N ASP A 39 -6.08 25.62 -7.11
CA ASP A 39 -6.28 27.06 -7.12
C ASP A 39 -5.44 27.79 -6.05
N ARG A 40 -4.83 28.91 -6.46
CA ARG A 40 -3.90 29.67 -5.61
C ARG A 40 -4.57 30.28 -4.38
N ILE A 41 -5.86 30.61 -4.47
CA ILE A 41 -6.64 31.19 -3.38
C ILE A 41 -7.19 30.07 -2.50
N GLY A 42 -7.79 29.05 -3.11
CA GLY A 42 -8.38 27.89 -2.45
C GLY A 42 -7.40 27.11 -1.58
N GLN A 43 -6.18 26.90 -2.06
CA GLN A 43 -5.18 26.07 -1.37
C GLN A 43 -4.81 26.61 0.02
N LYS A 44 -5.01 27.91 0.26
CA LYS A 44 -4.74 28.54 1.56
C LYS A 44 -5.67 28.05 2.67
N TYR A 45 -6.79 27.42 2.30
CA TYR A 45 -7.86 27.07 3.23
C TYR A 45 -8.10 25.56 3.33
N ILE A 46 -7.41 24.75 2.51
CA ILE A 46 -7.59 23.30 2.41
C ILE A 46 -6.23 22.62 2.65
N SER A 47 -6.16 21.71 3.63
CA SER A 47 -4.92 20.96 3.94
C SER A 47 -5.24 19.65 4.66
N ASN A 48 -4.30 18.69 4.67
CA ASN A 48 -4.38 17.44 5.44
C ASN A 48 -5.72 16.69 5.29
N ILE A 49 -6.05 16.33 4.05
CA ILE A 49 -7.36 15.76 3.72
C ILE A 49 -7.39 14.28 4.03
N ASP A 50 -8.39 13.85 4.79
CA ASP A 50 -8.75 12.44 4.90
C ASP A 50 -9.96 12.15 4.00
N TYR A 51 -9.74 11.46 2.89
CA TYR A 51 -10.83 11.09 1.96
C TYR A 51 -11.77 10.03 2.54
N GLY A 52 -11.42 9.37 3.64
CA GLY A 52 -12.35 8.51 4.38
C GLY A 52 -13.40 9.30 5.17
N ASN A 53 -13.19 10.61 5.40
CA ASN A 53 -14.06 11.46 6.21
C ASN A 53 -14.84 12.47 5.37
N ILE A 54 -15.83 11.98 4.62
CA ILE A 54 -16.66 12.81 3.72
C ILE A 54 -17.34 13.98 4.45
N LYS A 55 -17.72 13.80 5.72
CA LYS A 55 -18.32 14.88 6.52
C LYS A 55 -17.33 16.02 6.74
N ASP A 56 -16.09 15.69 7.05
CA ASP A 56 -15.04 16.69 7.21
C ASP A 56 -14.72 17.38 5.88
N ILE A 57 -14.62 16.62 4.78
CA ILE A 57 -14.49 17.18 3.43
C ILE A 57 -15.56 18.23 3.14
N ARG A 58 -16.84 17.93 3.38
CA ARG A 58 -17.94 18.89 3.19
C ARG A 58 -17.73 20.17 3.99
N ASN A 59 -17.30 20.04 5.25
CA ASN A 59 -17.03 21.19 6.11
C ASN A 59 -15.83 22.01 5.60
N GLN A 60 -14.76 21.35 5.14
CA GLN A 60 -13.60 22.02 4.60
C GLN A 60 -13.94 22.82 3.33
N ILE A 61 -14.66 22.21 2.38
CA ILE A 61 -15.13 22.90 1.17
C ILE A 61 -15.99 24.11 1.54
N LYS A 62 -17.00 23.90 2.40
CA LYS A 62 -17.89 24.98 2.85
C LYS A 62 -17.09 26.13 3.47
N ASN A 63 -16.18 25.82 4.39
CA ASN A 63 -15.39 26.83 5.08
C ASN A 63 -14.44 27.57 4.14
N ALA A 64 -13.85 26.89 3.16
CA ALA A 64 -13.02 27.52 2.15
C ALA A 64 -13.84 28.47 1.28
N LEU A 65 -14.96 28.00 0.71
CA LEU A 65 -15.85 28.84 -0.11
C LEU A 65 -16.34 30.06 0.67
N MET A 66 -16.77 29.89 1.92
CA MET A 66 -17.19 31.01 2.77
C MET A 66 -16.11 32.07 3.01
N LYS A 67 -14.83 31.68 3.02
CA LYS A 67 -13.69 32.60 3.16
C LYS A 67 -13.31 33.27 1.84
N ILE A 68 -13.44 32.55 0.74
CA ILE A 68 -13.16 33.05 -0.62
C ILE A 68 -14.26 34.04 -1.02
N ASN A 69 -15.52 33.71 -0.72
CA ASN A 69 -16.72 34.48 -1.04
C ASN A 69 -16.78 34.87 -2.53
N ASP A 70 -16.53 33.89 -3.40
CA ASP A 70 -16.54 34.04 -4.86
C ASP A 70 -17.50 33.02 -5.47
N GLU A 71 -18.53 33.52 -6.14
CA GLU A 71 -19.55 32.71 -6.78
C GLU A 71 -19.05 32.08 -8.09
N SER A 72 -18.11 32.73 -8.79
CA SER A 72 -17.54 32.21 -10.03
C SER A 72 -16.76 30.92 -9.77
N MET A 73 -16.04 30.84 -8.66
CA MET A 73 -15.35 29.62 -8.21
C MET A 73 -16.31 28.42 -8.08
N ILE A 74 -17.53 28.64 -7.58
CA ILE A 74 -18.53 27.57 -7.45
C ILE A 74 -18.94 27.05 -8.82
N PHE A 75 -19.15 27.96 -9.76
CA PHE A 75 -19.51 27.60 -11.13
C PHE A 75 -18.37 26.84 -11.82
N ASP A 76 -17.14 27.35 -11.73
CA ASP A 76 -15.95 26.72 -12.32
C ASP A 76 -15.75 25.31 -11.77
N MET A 77 -15.89 25.12 -10.45
CA MET A 77 -15.78 23.79 -9.82
C MET A 77 -16.80 22.79 -10.38
N GLN A 78 -18.04 23.23 -10.64
CA GLN A 78 -19.10 22.37 -11.18
C GLN A 78 -18.87 22.05 -12.65
N ASP A 79 -18.56 23.07 -13.46
CA ASP A 79 -18.29 22.89 -14.89
C ASP A 79 -17.04 22.03 -15.13
N ASP A 80 -15.96 22.28 -14.39
CA ASP A 80 -14.73 21.48 -14.48
C ASP A 80 -14.96 20.04 -14.01
N TYR A 81 -15.81 19.81 -13.01
CA TYR A 81 -16.17 18.45 -12.61
C TYR A 81 -16.90 17.71 -13.73
N GLU A 82 -17.87 18.36 -14.37
CA GLU A 82 -18.64 17.75 -15.47
C GLU A 82 -17.80 17.48 -16.72
N ASN A 83 -16.84 18.36 -17.02
CA ASN A 83 -16.07 18.32 -18.26
C ASN A 83 -14.69 17.64 -18.13
N LEU A 84 -14.00 17.85 -17.00
CA LEU A 84 -12.59 17.47 -16.83
C LEU A 84 -12.39 16.27 -15.90
N ALA A 85 -13.30 16.00 -14.96
CA ALA A 85 -13.13 14.88 -14.05
C ALA A 85 -13.05 13.52 -14.78
N CYS A 86 -12.29 12.59 -14.20
CA CYS A 86 -12.27 11.22 -14.69
C CYS A 86 -13.61 10.52 -14.38
N ASN A 87 -14.10 9.72 -15.33
CA ASN A 87 -15.36 9.00 -15.20
C ASN A 87 -15.24 7.90 -14.15
N GLU A 88 -16.05 7.96 -13.08
CA GLU A 88 -15.97 7.01 -11.96
C GLU A 88 -16.18 5.56 -12.42
N ASN A 89 -16.94 5.33 -13.49
CA ASN A 89 -17.19 3.99 -14.02
C ASN A 89 -15.92 3.28 -14.51
N GLU A 90 -14.90 4.03 -14.94
CA GLU A 90 -13.61 3.49 -15.36
C GLU A 90 -12.80 2.94 -14.16
N PHE A 91 -13.09 3.44 -12.96
CA PHE A 91 -12.44 3.04 -11.70
C PHE A 91 -13.35 2.23 -10.79
N GLY A 92 -14.59 1.93 -11.22
CA GLY A 92 -15.58 1.24 -10.40
C GLY A 92 -15.11 -0.11 -9.88
N TRP A 93 -14.23 -0.80 -10.60
CA TRP A 93 -13.62 -2.07 -10.22
C TRP A 93 -12.63 -1.97 -9.04
N LEU A 94 -12.14 -0.77 -8.70
CA LEU A 94 -11.33 -0.51 -7.52
C LEU A 94 -12.19 -0.27 -6.27
N LYS A 95 -13.42 0.21 -6.46
CA LYS A 95 -14.30 0.64 -5.38
C LYS A 95 -14.61 -0.55 -4.49
N ASN A 96 -14.30 -0.43 -3.20
CA ASN A 96 -14.41 -1.48 -2.17
C ASN A 96 -13.44 -2.67 -2.31
N ASP A 97 -12.47 -2.64 -3.23
CA ASP A 97 -11.43 -3.67 -3.32
C ASP A 97 -10.05 -3.09 -3.00
N SER A 98 -9.63 -3.27 -1.74
CA SER A 98 -8.31 -2.80 -1.29
C SER A 98 -7.16 -3.46 -2.03
N ARG A 99 -7.27 -4.75 -2.40
CA ARG A 99 -6.19 -5.44 -3.13
C ARG A 99 -6.03 -4.84 -4.52
N ALA A 100 -7.14 -4.58 -5.20
CA ALA A 100 -7.16 -3.90 -6.50
C ALA A 100 -6.54 -2.50 -6.39
N CYS A 101 -6.95 -1.71 -5.39
CA CYS A 101 -6.40 -0.39 -5.11
C CYS A 101 -4.87 -0.43 -4.92
N PHE A 102 -4.36 -1.34 -4.10
CA PHE A 102 -2.92 -1.43 -3.87
C PHE A 102 -2.15 -1.94 -5.09
N HIS A 103 -2.68 -2.92 -5.83
CA HIS A 103 -2.07 -3.37 -7.07
C HIS A 103 -1.95 -2.21 -8.08
N PHE A 104 -3.03 -1.45 -8.23
CA PHE A 104 -3.07 -0.30 -9.13
C PHE A 104 -2.14 0.83 -8.68
N LEU A 105 -2.11 1.14 -7.38
CA LEU A 105 -1.16 2.10 -6.81
C LEU A 105 0.28 1.71 -7.11
N LEU A 106 0.68 0.46 -6.87
CA LEU A 106 2.04 0.00 -7.19
C LEU A 106 2.34 0.15 -8.68
N LYS A 107 1.36 -0.11 -9.55
CA LYS A 107 1.53 0.06 -10.99
C LYS A 107 1.81 1.50 -11.40
N ILE A 108 1.04 2.45 -10.86
CA ILE A 108 1.27 3.89 -11.05
C ILE A 108 2.71 4.23 -10.67
N LEU A 109 3.19 3.69 -9.55
CA LEU A 109 4.53 3.95 -9.04
C LEU A 109 5.67 3.28 -9.84
N ILE A 110 5.41 2.10 -10.42
CA ILE A 110 6.36 1.37 -11.27
C ILE A 110 6.48 2.06 -12.63
N LYS A 111 5.38 2.15 -13.37
CA LYS A 111 5.37 2.69 -14.74
C LYS A 111 5.56 4.21 -14.76
N GLY A 112 5.14 4.87 -13.69
CA GLY A 112 5.26 6.30 -13.49
C GLY A 112 6.55 6.74 -12.80
N HIS A 113 7.73 6.22 -13.17
CA HIS A 113 9.01 6.60 -12.54
C HIS A 113 9.19 8.12 -12.34
N SER A 114 8.70 8.95 -13.28
CA SER A 114 8.70 10.42 -13.20
C SER A 114 7.84 10.99 -12.07
N TYR A 115 6.84 10.24 -11.61
CA TYR A 115 5.92 10.63 -10.54
C TYR A 115 6.44 10.25 -9.15
N ARG A 116 7.48 9.41 -9.01
CA ARG A 116 7.97 9.00 -7.67
C ARG A 116 8.39 10.19 -6.81
N TYR A 117 9.17 11.11 -7.38
CA TYR A 117 9.58 12.35 -6.71
C TYR A 117 8.36 13.19 -6.29
N LYS A 118 7.38 13.34 -7.19
CA LYS A 118 6.16 14.11 -6.92
C LYS A 118 5.30 13.46 -5.84
N ILE A 119 5.26 12.14 -5.79
CA ILE A 119 4.50 11.39 -4.79
C ILE A 119 5.14 11.51 -3.42
N GLU A 120 6.47 11.45 -3.33
CA GLU A 120 7.17 11.60 -2.04
C GLU A 120 7.18 13.04 -1.50
N ASN A 121 7.25 14.05 -2.39
CA ASN A 121 7.55 15.43 -2.00
C ASN A 121 6.42 16.44 -2.24
N GLU A 122 5.48 16.17 -3.15
CA GLU A 122 4.44 17.13 -3.58
C GLU A 122 3.02 16.67 -3.22
N ASN A 123 2.87 15.59 -2.45
CA ASN A 123 1.58 15.00 -2.06
C ASN A 123 0.62 14.75 -3.25
N TYR A 124 1.20 14.34 -4.37
CA TYR A 124 0.47 14.14 -5.63
C TYR A 124 -0.54 13.00 -5.53
N ILE A 125 -0.18 11.95 -4.78
CA ILE A 125 -1.10 10.92 -4.27
C ILE A 125 -1.12 11.08 -2.75
N ASN A 126 -2.29 11.33 -2.18
CA ASN A 126 -2.46 11.49 -0.75
C ASN A 126 -2.50 10.13 -0.02
N LEU A 127 -1.32 9.59 0.26
CA LEU A 127 -1.18 8.26 0.87
C LEU A 127 -1.46 8.22 2.38
N ASP A 128 -1.57 9.38 3.04
CA ASP A 128 -1.97 9.51 4.46
C ASP A 128 -3.50 9.47 4.66
N SER A 129 -4.27 9.36 3.57
CA SER A 129 -5.74 9.29 3.60
C SER A 129 -6.25 7.90 3.96
N ASN A 130 -7.38 7.80 4.67
CA ASN A 130 -8.03 6.53 4.96
C ASN A 130 -8.72 5.88 3.75
N SER A 131 -8.67 6.50 2.56
CA SER A 131 -9.19 5.92 1.32
C SER A 131 -8.16 5.97 0.19
N ILE A 132 -7.52 4.83 -0.07
CA ILE A 132 -6.61 4.66 -1.22
C ILE A 132 -7.38 4.80 -2.55
N TYR A 133 -8.62 4.33 -2.61
CA TYR A 133 -9.47 4.49 -3.79
C TYR A 133 -9.61 5.96 -4.20
N TYR A 134 -10.01 6.82 -3.26
CA TYR A 134 -10.12 8.26 -3.56
C TYR A 134 -8.77 8.91 -3.78
N SER A 135 -7.70 8.40 -3.19
CA SER A 135 -6.34 8.89 -3.44
C SER A 135 -5.86 8.60 -4.87
N ILE A 136 -6.27 7.46 -5.43
CA ILE A 136 -6.02 7.12 -6.84
C ILE A 136 -6.84 8.03 -7.74
N ILE A 137 -8.14 8.16 -7.49
CA ILE A 137 -9.01 9.03 -8.31
C ILE A 137 -8.50 10.47 -8.31
N ALA A 138 -8.16 10.99 -7.13
CA ALA A 138 -7.56 12.30 -6.96
C ALA A 138 -6.35 12.53 -7.86
N PHE A 139 -5.48 11.51 -7.93
CA PHE A 139 -4.30 11.54 -8.77
C PHE A 139 -4.64 11.61 -10.25
N PHE A 140 -5.66 10.87 -10.69
CA PHE A 140 -6.11 10.91 -12.09
C PHE A 140 -6.74 12.25 -12.44
N ASP A 141 -7.57 12.84 -11.58
CA ASP A 141 -8.14 14.16 -11.82
C ASP A 141 -7.05 15.24 -11.96
N LYS A 142 -6.12 15.30 -10.99
CA LYS A 142 -4.95 16.22 -11.03
C LYS A 142 -4.06 15.98 -12.25
N SER A 143 -3.97 14.74 -12.72
CA SER A 143 -3.13 14.41 -13.85
C SER A 143 -3.83 14.72 -15.17
N LYS A 144 -5.12 14.43 -15.33
CA LYS A 144 -5.89 14.69 -16.55
C LYS A 144 -5.96 16.18 -16.85
N GLN A 145 -6.27 17.00 -15.84
CA GLN A 145 -6.27 18.46 -15.97
C GLN A 145 -4.93 19.00 -16.49
N ARG A 146 -3.80 18.46 -15.99
CA ARG A 146 -2.47 18.85 -16.47
C ARG A 146 -2.05 18.18 -17.78
N LEU A 147 -2.58 17.00 -18.12
CA LEU A 147 -2.16 16.27 -19.32
C LEU A 147 -2.85 16.79 -20.58
N GLU A 148 -4.05 17.37 -20.45
CA GLU A 148 -4.69 18.16 -21.50
C GLU A 148 -3.85 19.41 -21.85
N ASP A 149 -3.19 20.02 -20.86
CA ASP A 149 -2.28 21.16 -21.06
C ASP A 149 -0.95 20.78 -21.77
N TYR A 150 -0.48 19.54 -21.66
CA TYR A 150 0.85 19.11 -22.13
C TYR A 150 0.83 17.99 -23.20
N GLY A 151 -0.34 17.54 -23.68
CA GLY A 151 -0.47 16.57 -24.78
C GLY A 151 0.17 15.19 -24.53
N THR A 152 0.34 14.77 -23.26
CA THR A 152 1.14 13.59 -22.89
C THR A 152 0.26 12.40 -22.44
N ASN A 153 -0.80 12.07 -23.19
CA ASN A 153 -1.84 11.11 -22.79
C ASN A 153 -1.40 9.64 -22.66
N CYS A 154 -0.27 9.21 -23.22
CA CYS A 154 -0.08 7.77 -23.51
C CYS A 154 0.15 6.86 -22.29
N LYS A 155 0.57 7.37 -21.12
CA LYS A 155 0.96 6.51 -19.98
C LYS A 155 -0.19 6.17 -19.03
N LEU A 156 -1.19 7.04 -18.88
CA LEU A 156 -2.31 6.79 -17.97
C LEU A 156 -3.30 5.77 -18.54
N GLU A 157 -3.60 5.90 -19.84
CA GLU A 157 -4.43 4.93 -20.56
C GLU A 157 -3.81 3.53 -20.55
N GLU A 158 -2.50 3.41 -20.74
CA GLU A 158 -1.75 2.14 -20.62
C GLU A 158 -1.86 1.56 -19.19
N ILE A 159 -1.66 2.40 -18.16
CA ILE A 159 -1.80 1.99 -16.76
C ILE A 159 -3.22 1.47 -16.50
N MET A 160 -4.27 2.14 -16.98
CA MET A 160 -5.67 1.72 -16.83
C MET A 160 -5.98 0.43 -17.58
N HIS A 161 -5.65 0.36 -18.86
CA HIS A 161 -5.91 -0.80 -19.73
C HIS A 161 -5.30 -2.08 -19.17
N ASP A 162 -4.02 -2.05 -18.84
CA ASP A 162 -3.30 -3.23 -18.37
C ASP A 162 -3.72 -3.65 -16.94
N SER A 163 -4.53 -2.85 -16.24
CA SER A 163 -4.97 -3.13 -14.87
C SER A 163 -6.31 -3.83 -14.80
N HIS A 164 -7.10 -3.79 -15.88
CA HIS A 164 -8.37 -4.51 -16.01
C HIS A 164 -8.21 -6.05 -16.04
N THR A 165 -6.99 -6.60 -16.19
CA THR A 165 -6.76 -8.05 -16.19
C THR A 165 -6.96 -8.62 -14.78
N PRO A 166 -7.73 -9.70 -14.57
CA PRO A 166 -8.09 -10.20 -13.23
C PRO A 166 -6.86 -10.66 -12.45
N VAL A 167 -6.34 -9.75 -11.63
CA VAL A 167 -5.27 -9.94 -10.64
C VAL A 167 -5.64 -11.07 -9.65
N PHE A 168 -6.94 -11.35 -9.54
CA PHE A 168 -7.56 -12.21 -8.53
C PHE A 168 -7.36 -13.72 -8.73
N GLN A 169 -6.70 -14.15 -9.81
CA GLN A 169 -6.44 -15.57 -10.07
C GLN A 169 -5.12 -16.09 -9.50
N ASN A 170 -4.34 -15.22 -8.82
CA ASN A 170 -3.07 -15.63 -8.22
C ASN A 170 -3.27 -16.78 -7.18
N PRO A 171 -2.76 -18.00 -7.42
CA PRO A 171 -2.96 -19.15 -6.55
C PRO A 171 -2.26 -19.03 -5.19
N VAL A 172 -1.35 -18.06 -5.06
CA VAL A 172 -0.64 -17.77 -3.81
C VAL A 172 -1.48 -16.92 -2.85
N PHE A 173 -2.49 -16.21 -3.36
CA PHE A 173 -3.31 -15.31 -2.55
C PHE A 173 -3.95 -15.97 -1.31
N PRO A 174 -4.54 -17.19 -1.38
CA PRO A 174 -5.08 -17.87 -0.20
C PRO A 174 -4.06 -18.15 0.91
N TRP A 175 -2.76 -18.20 0.59
CA TRP A 175 -1.70 -18.32 1.59
C TRP A 175 -1.37 -16.95 2.19
N LEU A 176 -1.20 -15.93 1.35
CA LEU A 176 -0.92 -14.55 1.79
C LEU A 176 -2.06 -13.96 2.63
N SER A 177 -3.31 -14.28 2.30
CA SER A 177 -4.48 -13.79 3.01
C SER A 177 -4.54 -14.29 4.46
N LYS A 178 -3.93 -15.44 4.77
CA LYS A 178 -3.85 -16.03 6.12
C LYS A 178 -2.75 -15.42 6.99
N LEU A 179 -1.86 -14.58 6.43
CA LEU A 179 -0.86 -13.86 7.21
C LEU A 179 -1.53 -12.70 7.95
N HIS A 180 -1.61 -12.77 9.27
CA HIS A 180 -2.18 -11.72 10.12
C HIS A 180 -1.15 -11.12 11.08
N ASP A 181 -0.09 -11.84 11.41
CA ASP A 181 0.98 -11.36 12.27
C ASP A 181 1.85 -10.33 11.54
N SER A 182 2.00 -9.15 12.14
CA SER A 182 2.72 -8.04 11.53
C SER A 182 4.22 -8.30 11.32
N ASP A 183 4.84 -9.08 12.20
CA ASP A 183 6.26 -9.42 12.08
C ASP A 183 6.48 -10.49 11.03
N GLU A 184 5.56 -11.45 10.88
CA GLU A 184 5.57 -12.41 9.78
C GLU A 184 5.47 -11.71 8.42
N ILE A 185 4.56 -10.74 8.30
CA ILE A 185 4.38 -9.96 7.08
C ILE A 185 5.65 -9.15 6.77
N LYS A 186 6.23 -8.50 7.79
CA LYS A 186 7.50 -7.78 7.66
C LYS A 186 8.65 -8.70 7.27
N TYR A 187 8.72 -9.89 7.87
CA TYR A 187 9.71 -10.90 7.54
C TYR A 187 9.59 -11.34 6.08
N CYS A 188 8.38 -11.65 5.62
CA CYS A 188 8.12 -12.07 4.23
C CYS A 188 8.52 -10.99 3.21
N LEU A 189 8.21 -9.71 3.48
CA LEU A 189 8.64 -8.59 2.63
C LEU A 189 10.15 -8.44 2.58
N ASN A 190 10.83 -8.48 3.73
CA ASN A 190 12.29 -8.40 3.78
C ASN A 190 12.94 -9.60 3.10
N TYR A 191 12.41 -10.81 3.30
CA TYR A 191 12.87 -12.01 2.61
C TYR A 191 12.74 -11.85 1.09
N LEU A 192 11.62 -11.31 0.59
CA LEU A 192 11.43 -11.04 -0.83
C LEU A 192 12.47 -10.05 -1.34
N ARG A 193 12.63 -8.90 -0.67
CA ARG A 193 13.64 -7.88 -0.98
C ARG A 193 15.04 -8.47 -1.06
N ASP A 194 15.42 -9.30 -0.09
CA ASP A 194 16.77 -9.86 0.02
C ASP A 194 17.01 -11.04 -0.94
N SER A 195 15.95 -11.72 -1.36
CA SER A 195 16.00 -12.79 -2.36
C SER A 195 16.15 -12.26 -3.79
N VAL A 196 15.78 -11.01 -4.01
CA VAL A 196 15.90 -10.33 -5.31
C VAL A 196 17.31 -9.79 -5.46
N LYS A 197 18.04 -10.24 -6.48
CA LYS A 197 19.38 -9.69 -6.80
C LYS A 197 19.27 -8.24 -7.26
N LEU A 198 18.77 -8.05 -8.48
CA LEU A 198 18.56 -6.75 -9.11
C LEU A 198 17.13 -6.61 -9.61
N ARG A 199 16.57 -7.67 -10.22
CA ARG A 199 15.21 -7.67 -10.78
C ARG A 199 14.34 -8.72 -10.13
N PHE A 200 13.12 -8.32 -9.78
CA PHE A 200 12.07 -9.18 -9.30
C PHE A 200 11.19 -9.68 -10.45
N THR A 201 10.82 -8.79 -11.36
CA THR A 201 10.20 -9.08 -12.67
C THR A 201 10.89 -8.25 -13.75
N GLU A 202 10.43 -8.31 -15.01
CA GLU A 202 10.94 -7.43 -16.07
C GLU A 202 10.73 -5.94 -15.73
N ASP A 203 9.59 -5.62 -15.14
CA ASP A 203 9.17 -4.26 -14.80
C ASP A 203 9.56 -3.81 -13.37
N ILE A 204 9.93 -4.73 -12.48
CA ILE A 204 10.16 -4.44 -11.06
C ILE A 204 11.60 -4.75 -10.69
N MET A 205 12.32 -3.70 -10.28
CA MET A 205 13.67 -3.79 -9.72
C MET A 205 13.64 -3.85 -8.20
N ARG A 206 14.77 -4.21 -7.59
CA ARG A 206 14.93 -4.25 -6.14
C ARG A 206 14.66 -2.88 -5.50
N GLU A 207 15.11 -1.83 -6.16
CA GLU A 207 14.97 -0.44 -5.72
C GLU A 207 13.49 -0.02 -5.62
N ASP A 208 12.62 -0.63 -6.42
CA ASP A 208 11.17 -0.40 -6.38
C ASP A 208 10.55 -1.03 -5.14
N ILE A 209 10.98 -2.25 -4.80
CA ILE A 209 10.57 -2.93 -3.57
C ILE A 209 11.05 -2.13 -2.36
N ASP A 210 12.29 -1.67 -2.37
CA ASP A 210 12.83 -0.81 -1.31
C ASP A 210 12.03 0.48 -1.18
N PHE A 211 11.66 1.10 -2.30
CA PHE A 211 10.80 2.26 -2.34
C PHE A 211 9.42 2.01 -1.75
N PHE A 212 8.75 0.89 -2.08
CA PHE A 212 7.45 0.55 -1.49
C PHE A 212 7.52 0.30 0.01
N ILE A 213 8.58 -0.36 0.48
CA ILE A 213 8.79 -0.55 1.92
C ILE A 213 8.95 0.80 2.62
N ARG A 214 9.74 1.73 2.07
CA ARG A 214 9.89 3.09 2.63
C ARG A 214 8.58 3.87 2.64
N LEU A 215 7.82 3.83 1.56
CA LEU A 215 6.49 4.46 1.50
C LEU A 215 5.55 3.89 2.56
N SER A 216 5.59 2.57 2.76
CA SER A 216 4.80 1.91 3.81
C SER A 216 5.16 2.35 5.21
N ASP A 217 6.45 2.55 5.49
CA ASP A 217 6.91 3.06 6.77
C ASP A 217 6.51 4.52 6.98
N LYS A 218 6.54 5.35 5.92
CA LYS A 218 6.18 6.78 5.98
C LYS A 218 4.68 7.02 6.14
N TYR A 219 3.87 6.36 5.31
CA TYR A 219 2.42 6.63 5.18
C TYR A 219 1.54 5.58 5.86
N SER A 220 2.12 4.70 6.69
CA SER A 220 1.41 3.60 7.36
C SER A 220 0.63 2.67 6.41
N ILE A 221 1.03 2.60 5.13
CA ILE A 221 0.41 1.69 4.17
C ILE A 221 0.59 0.26 4.65
N ASN A 222 -0.50 -0.52 4.62
CA ASN A 222 -0.47 -1.90 5.08
C ASN A 222 0.43 -2.78 4.18
N LYS A 223 1.56 -3.17 4.76
CA LYS A 223 2.61 -4.04 4.21
C LYS A 223 2.08 -5.33 3.58
N LYS A 224 0.99 -5.89 4.11
CA LYS A 224 0.37 -7.09 3.55
C LYS A 224 -0.09 -6.87 2.12
N TYR A 225 -0.70 -5.72 1.83
CA TYR A 225 -1.18 -5.43 0.49
C TYR A 225 -0.05 -5.18 -0.50
N ILE A 226 1.07 -4.61 -0.05
CA ILE A 226 2.29 -4.51 -0.87
C ILE A 226 2.79 -5.91 -1.23
N LEU A 227 2.89 -6.81 -0.24
CA LEU A 227 3.32 -8.19 -0.46
C LEU A 227 2.40 -8.91 -1.45
N ILE A 228 1.08 -8.79 -1.28
CA ILE A 228 0.08 -9.36 -2.19
C ILE A 228 0.26 -8.80 -3.60
N ALA A 229 0.34 -7.48 -3.74
CA ALA A 229 0.49 -6.82 -5.03
C ALA A 229 1.79 -7.24 -5.75
N LEU A 230 2.91 -7.41 -5.04
CA LEU A 230 4.16 -7.92 -5.62
C LEU A 230 4.00 -9.35 -6.15
N PHE A 231 3.36 -10.24 -5.39
CA PHE A 231 3.07 -11.60 -5.88
C PHE A 231 2.12 -11.59 -7.08
N ASP A 232 1.20 -10.63 -7.12
CA ASP A 232 0.29 -10.45 -8.25
C ASP A 232 1.03 -9.97 -9.52
N PHE A 233 2.00 -9.06 -9.38
CA PHE A 233 2.89 -8.69 -10.48
C PHE A 233 3.74 -9.87 -10.96
N LEU A 234 4.31 -10.64 -10.03
CA LEU A 234 5.11 -11.81 -10.38
C LEU A 234 4.27 -12.85 -11.13
N TYR A 235 3.05 -13.10 -10.67
CA TYR A 235 2.10 -14.00 -11.33
C TYR A 235 1.83 -13.57 -12.79
N LYS A 236 1.68 -12.27 -13.05
CA LYS A 236 1.42 -11.72 -14.39
C LYS A 236 2.66 -11.53 -15.26
N SER A 237 3.86 -11.55 -14.68
CA SER A 237 5.07 -11.09 -15.38
C SER A 237 5.53 -11.98 -16.55
N SER A 238 5.08 -13.23 -16.64
CA SER A 238 5.44 -14.11 -17.76
C SER A 238 4.51 -15.32 -17.87
N PHE A 239 4.65 -16.11 -18.95
CA PHE A 239 3.98 -17.40 -19.12
C PHE A 239 4.25 -18.38 -17.95
N SER A 240 5.42 -18.26 -17.29
CA SER A 240 5.80 -19.08 -16.14
C SER A 240 5.59 -18.37 -14.79
N GLY A 241 4.95 -17.19 -14.77
CA GLY A 241 4.74 -16.37 -13.58
C GLY A 241 4.02 -17.10 -12.45
N GLY A 242 3.04 -17.95 -12.77
CA GLY A 242 2.36 -18.81 -11.80
C GLY A 242 3.30 -19.80 -11.09
N LEU A 243 4.19 -20.46 -11.84
CA LEU A 243 5.19 -21.36 -11.27
C LEU A 243 6.23 -20.58 -10.45
N ALA A 244 6.65 -19.41 -10.93
CA ALA A 244 7.58 -18.55 -10.21
C ALA A 244 7.00 -18.09 -8.86
N ALA A 245 5.72 -17.68 -8.84
CA ALA A 245 5.01 -17.29 -7.64
C ALA A 245 4.87 -18.45 -6.64
N GLU A 246 4.46 -19.64 -7.08
CA GLU A 246 4.37 -20.83 -6.21
C GLU A 246 5.74 -21.26 -5.66
N ASN A 247 6.79 -21.23 -6.49
CA ASN A 247 8.15 -21.54 -6.05
C ASN A 247 8.66 -20.54 -5.00
N LEU A 248 8.41 -19.24 -5.19
CA LEU A 248 8.78 -18.22 -4.22
C LEU A 248 8.01 -18.40 -2.91
N LYS A 249 6.69 -18.65 -3.00
CA LYS A 249 5.84 -18.98 -1.84
C LYS A 249 6.41 -20.17 -1.06
N MET A 250 6.77 -21.28 -1.72
CA MET A 250 7.32 -22.45 -1.03
C MET A 250 8.61 -22.12 -0.27
N LYS A 251 9.56 -21.43 -0.92
CA LYS A 251 10.82 -21.01 -0.29
C LYS A 251 10.56 -20.08 0.90
N MET A 252 9.68 -19.10 0.72
CA MET A 252 9.33 -18.12 1.73
C MET A 252 8.59 -18.77 2.91
N ALA A 253 7.66 -19.68 2.67
CA ALA A 253 6.94 -20.41 3.72
C ALA A 253 7.89 -21.28 4.56
N ASN A 254 8.84 -21.97 3.92
CA ASN A 254 9.87 -22.73 4.62
C ASN A 254 10.78 -21.83 5.47
N ALA A 255 11.23 -20.71 4.89
CA ALA A 255 12.04 -19.73 5.61
C ALA A 255 11.30 -19.09 6.78
N LEU A 256 10.01 -18.76 6.61
CA LEU A 256 9.15 -18.20 7.64
C LEU A 256 8.95 -19.21 8.78
N SER A 257 8.67 -20.48 8.46
CA SER A 257 8.56 -21.54 9.47
C SER A 257 9.86 -21.71 10.28
N SER A 258 11.01 -21.72 9.60
CA SER A 258 12.32 -21.75 10.26
C SER A 258 12.54 -20.53 11.16
N TRP A 259 12.17 -19.33 10.69
CA TRP A 259 12.27 -18.11 11.48
C TRP A 259 11.36 -18.11 12.71
N LYS A 260 10.09 -18.53 12.59
CA LYS A 260 9.18 -18.70 13.73
C LYS A 260 9.75 -19.67 14.76
N ASN A 261 10.30 -20.79 14.30
CA ASN A 261 10.94 -21.78 15.17
C ASN A 261 12.17 -21.24 15.90
N ARG A 262 12.93 -20.31 15.31
CA ARG A 262 14.05 -19.64 16.00
C ARG A 262 13.55 -18.59 16.98
N ARG A 263 12.57 -17.77 16.58
CA ARG A 263 11.99 -16.72 17.41
C ARG A 263 11.33 -17.27 18.68
N ASN A 264 10.61 -18.38 18.56
CA ASN A 264 9.93 -19.02 19.69
C ASN A 264 10.89 -19.83 20.60
N LYS A 265 12.19 -19.87 20.27
CA LYS A 265 13.25 -20.59 21.01
C LYS A 265 14.20 -19.63 21.75
N GLU A 266 13.71 -18.50 22.26
CA GLU A 266 14.48 -17.76 23.28
C GLU A 266 14.84 -18.74 24.41
N GLY A 267 16.13 -19.10 24.49
CA GLY A 267 16.70 -20.11 25.39
C GLY A 267 17.60 -21.17 24.75
N TYR A 268 17.56 -21.40 23.43
CA TYR A 268 18.40 -22.43 22.78
C TYR A 268 19.23 -21.89 21.62
N VAL A 269 20.54 -21.78 21.84
CA VAL A 269 21.52 -21.62 20.76
C VAL A 269 21.63 -22.95 20.02
N ASP A 270 21.47 -22.93 18.70
CA ASP A 270 21.65 -24.14 17.88
C ASP A 270 23.15 -24.41 17.72
N VAL A 271 23.71 -25.18 18.66
CA VAL A 271 25.10 -25.63 18.60
C VAL A 271 25.14 -26.94 17.81
N HIS A 272 25.85 -26.93 16.68
CA HIS A 272 26.21 -28.15 15.97
C HIS A 272 27.44 -28.77 16.64
N PHE A 273 27.32 -30.04 17.06
CA PHE A 273 28.44 -30.81 17.61
C PHE A 273 28.94 -31.79 16.56
N ASP A 274 30.18 -31.60 16.12
CA ASP A 274 30.89 -32.62 15.35
C ASP A 274 31.36 -33.73 16.30
N ILE A 275 30.75 -34.90 16.16
CA ILE A 275 31.03 -36.05 17.01
C ILE A 275 31.82 -37.07 16.19
N LYS A 276 32.98 -37.48 16.71
CA LYS A 276 33.78 -38.55 16.10
C LYS A 276 32.90 -39.78 15.87
N LYS A 277 33.00 -40.37 14.67
CA LYS A 277 32.16 -41.50 14.21
C LYS A 277 32.14 -42.66 15.21
N GLU A 278 33.26 -42.95 15.86
CA GLU A 278 33.41 -43.97 16.90
C GLU A 278 32.53 -43.77 18.15
N ASN A 279 32.10 -42.54 18.43
CA ASN A 279 31.27 -42.20 19.59
C ASN A 279 29.76 -42.20 19.28
N ILE A 280 29.37 -42.32 18.01
CA ILE A 280 27.95 -42.38 17.61
C ILE A 280 27.22 -43.57 18.24
N PRO A 281 27.77 -44.81 18.25
CA PRO A 281 27.10 -45.94 18.89
C PRO A 281 26.91 -45.74 20.40
N LYS A 282 27.88 -45.09 21.07
CA LYS A 282 27.82 -44.79 22.51
C LYS A 282 26.70 -43.80 22.84
N LEU A 283 26.52 -42.77 22.01
CA LEU A 283 25.43 -41.80 22.16
C LEU A 283 24.06 -42.43 21.93
N GLU A 284 23.93 -43.34 20.95
CA GLU A 284 22.66 -44.07 20.73
C GLU A 284 22.31 -45.00 21.91
N ALA A 285 23.32 -45.64 22.52
CA ALA A 285 23.10 -46.45 23.72
C ALA A 285 22.62 -45.59 24.90
N LEU A 286 23.22 -44.41 25.11
CA LEU A 286 22.79 -43.46 26.14
C LEU A 286 21.37 -42.92 25.85
N LYS A 287 21.06 -42.59 24.59
CA LYS A 287 19.72 -42.15 24.18
C LYS A 287 18.65 -43.15 24.57
N LYS A 288 18.87 -44.43 24.28
CA LYS A 288 17.97 -45.52 24.66
C LYS A 288 17.88 -45.71 26.18
N ARG A 289 19.03 -45.70 26.86
CA ARG A 289 19.10 -45.90 28.31
C ARG A 289 18.35 -44.83 29.10
N PHE A 290 18.40 -43.58 28.65
CA PHE A 290 17.77 -42.43 29.30
C PHE A 290 16.42 -42.03 28.69
N ASN A 291 15.90 -42.82 27.74
CA ASN A 291 14.65 -42.56 27.03
C ASN A 291 14.56 -41.13 26.44
N LEU A 292 15.65 -40.67 25.82
CA LEU A 292 15.73 -39.34 25.22
C LEU A 292 15.28 -39.37 23.74
N MET A 293 14.68 -38.28 23.28
CA MET A 293 14.12 -38.14 21.95
C MET A 293 15.20 -37.92 20.88
N SER A 294 16.37 -37.37 21.25
CA SER A 294 17.43 -37.09 20.28
C SER A 294 18.86 -37.24 20.81
N LYS A 295 19.84 -37.37 19.89
CA LYS A 295 21.28 -37.33 20.24
C LYS A 295 21.69 -35.98 20.85
N LYS A 296 20.98 -34.89 20.49
CA LYS A 296 21.24 -33.54 21.02
C LYS A 296 20.91 -33.45 22.50
N GLU A 297 19.80 -34.05 22.92
CA GLU A 297 19.41 -34.14 24.33
C GLU A 297 20.42 -34.96 25.15
N VAL A 298 20.98 -36.03 24.57
CA VAL A 298 22.05 -36.79 25.22
C VAL A 298 23.27 -35.90 25.48
N VAL A 299 23.67 -35.07 24.51
CA VAL A 299 24.81 -34.15 24.66
C VAL A 299 24.52 -33.08 25.72
N ASN A 300 23.33 -32.48 25.72
CA ASN A 300 22.96 -31.49 26.73
C ASN A 300 22.98 -32.07 28.14
N ALA A 301 22.40 -33.27 28.34
CA ALA A 301 22.42 -33.96 29.63
C ALA A 301 23.84 -34.30 30.11
N LEU A 302 24.76 -34.61 29.17
CA LEU A 302 26.17 -34.81 29.50
C LEU A 302 26.87 -33.51 29.90
N ILE A 303 26.56 -32.39 29.23
CA ILE A 303 27.09 -31.07 29.58
C ILE A 303 26.62 -30.65 30.99
N GLU A 304 25.33 -30.76 31.26
CA GLU A 304 24.75 -30.46 32.58
C GLU A 304 25.40 -31.30 33.67
N ARG A 305 25.50 -32.62 33.47
CA ARG A 305 26.15 -33.52 34.43
C ARG A 305 27.62 -33.19 34.68
N GLU A 306 28.37 -32.75 33.68
CA GLU A 306 29.77 -32.35 33.86
C GLU A 306 29.91 -30.97 34.54
N TYR A 307 28.94 -30.08 34.37
CA TYR A 307 28.84 -28.84 35.13
C TYR A 307 28.51 -29.09 36.60
N ASP A 308 27.53 -29.95 36.89
CA ASP A 308 27.11 -30.30 38.25
C ASP A 308 28.20 -31.01 39.07
N LYS A 309 29.18 -31.64 38.42
CA LYS A 309 30.36 -32.25 39.09
C LYS A 309 31.43 -31.24 39.48
N LYS A 310 31.38 -30.01 38.95
CA LYS A 310 32.37 -28.95 39.19
C LYS A 310 31.89 -27.91 40.20
N GLY A 311 30.66 -28.01 40.69
CA GLY A 311 30.15 -27.33 41.89
C GLY A 311 30.25 -28.22 43.10
#